data_AF-A0A341ZEP9-F1
#
_entry.id   AF-A0A341ZEP9-F1
#
_cell.length_a   1.000
_cell.length_b   1.000
_cell.length_c   1.000
_cell.angle_alpha   90.00
_cell.angle_beta   90.00
_cell.angle_gamma   90.00
#
_symmetry.space_group_name_H-M   'P 1'
#
loop_
_entity.id
_entity.type
_entity.pdbx_description
1 polymer ?
#
loop_
_entity_poly.entity_id
_entity_poly.type
_entity_poly.pdbx_seq_one_letter_code
_entity_poly.pdbx_strand_id
1 'polypeptide(L)'
;MLVRTLHWMVPSYAIWGLPFFLFYSTRFSQLFYERPNQSFFRSLLCRLMSPLRAGVSKFIESYLLWKLPLGKYGLTPDHPFVEDYASCQLAFLPEGFFDMADHGLVRFKRAPDGWWLSEIGVVLEDGTGVEADLVFLATGFEGTDKLREVLPKPFRGLLVDESSMMPLYHGTIHPLIPNMAFVGFVESASNLHTSELRCRWLAGLLEGRFELPTVQAMMRHVAGEADAMRRTTRFYRRHCISTYSIHDSDGMCADLSSATHRKTNWISELFAPYNKEDYKQQ
;
A
#
# COMPACT_ATOMS: atom_id res chain seq x y z
N MET A 1 0.21 -21.95 -12.37
CA MET A 1 0.31 -20.52 -12.00
C MET A 1 1.64 -19.96 -12.49
N LEU A 2 1.58 -18.99 -13.41
CA LEU A 2 2.76 -18.26 -13.87
C LEU A 2 2.99 -17.05 -12.98
N VAL A 3 4.22 -16.85 -12.52
CA VAL A 3 4.55 -15.77 -11.57
C VAL A 3 5.70 -14.94 -12.15
N ARG A 4 5.47 -13.65 -12.39
CA ARG A 4 6.49 -12.71 -12.89
C ARG A 4 7.27 -12.10 -11.74
N THR A 5 6.58 -11.38 -10.87
CA THR A 5 7.13 -10.76 -9.66
C THR A 5 6.70 -11.57 -8.44
N LEU A 6 7.63 -11.83 -7.53
CA LEU A 6 7.33 -12.49 -6.26
C LEU A 6 6.96 -11.43 -5.24
N HIS A 7 5.95 -11.68 -4.42
CA HIS A 7 5.59 -10.86 -3.27
C HIS A 7 5.51 -11.74 -2.02
N TRP A 8 5.76 -11.15 -0.87
CA TRP A 8 5.64 -11.80 0.42
C TRP A 8 4.18 -12.15 0.69
N MET A 9 3.96 -13.41 1.08
CA MET A 9 2.66 -13.93 1.49
C MET A 9 2.61 -14.05 3.00
N VAL A 10 1.48 -13.66 3.59
CA VAL A 10 1.27 -13.69 5.04
C VAL A 10 0.16 -14.70 5.37
N PRO A 11 0.42 -15.73 6.19
CA PRO A 11 -0.57 -16.76 6.50
C PRO A 11 -1.52 -16.37 7.64
N SER A 12 -1.14 -15.41 8.48
CA SER A 12 -1.94 -14.97 9.62
C SER A 12 -1.49 -13.60 10.13
N TYR A 13 -2.31 -12.96 10.96
CA TYR A 13 -1.98 -11.68 11.61
C TYR A 13 -1.06 -11.82 12.83
N ALA A 14 -0.29 -12.90 12.93
CA ALA A 14 0.69 -13.12 13.99
C ALA A 14 2.05 -13.55 13.41
N ILE A 15 3.12 -12.91 13.84
CA ILE A 15 4.50 -13.17 13.43
C ILE A 15 5.28 -13.59 14.68
N TRP A 16 5.80 -14.82 14.71
CA TRP A 16 6.48 -15.38 15.90
C TRP A 16 5.66 -15.22 17.21
N GLY A 17 4.33 -15.35 17.13
CA GLY A 17 3.43 -15.16 18.28
C GLY A 17 3.15 -13.71 18.66
N LEU A 18 3.78 -12.74 18.00
CA LEU A 18 3.52 -11.32 18.19
C LEU A 18 2.41 -10.84 17.23
N PRO A 19 1.43 -10.05 17.71
CA PRO A 19 0.42 -9.45 16.85
C PRO A 19 1.03 -8.56 15.76
N PHE A 20 0.58 -8.72 14.52
CA PHE A 20 1.13 -8.00 13.36
C PHE A 20 1.05 -6.47 13.50
N PHE A 21 0.02 -5.97 14.19
CA PHE A 21 -0.19 -4.53 14.41
C PHE A 21 1.01 -3.85 15.08
N LEU A 22 1.82 -4.58 15.87
CA LEU A 22 2.98 -4.03 16.56
C LEU A 22 4.05 -3.51 15.59
N PHE A 23 4.13 -4.06 14.37
CA PHE A 23 5.17 -3.74 13.40
C PHE A 23 4.85 -2.55 12.49
N TYR A 24 3.56 -2.21 12.33
CA TYR A 24 3.14 -1.17 11.38
C TYR A 24 1.90 -0.34 11.77
N SER A 25 1.11 -0.76 12.77
CA SER A 25 -0.17 -0.14 13.13
C SER A 25 -0.16 0.55 14.50
N THR A 26 1.02 0.87 15.01
CA THR A 26 1.21 1.71 16.21
C THR A 26 1.93 2.99 15.83
N ARG A 27 1.72 4.10 16.57
CA ARG A 27 2.47 5.34 16.31
C ARG A 27 3.97 5.12 16.39
N PHE A 28 4.43 4.34 17.37
CA PHE A 28 5.83 4.00 17.53
C PHE A 28 6.40 3.29 16.30
N SER A 29 5.71 2.27 15.79
CA SER A 29 6.16 1.58 14.57
C SER A 29 6.23 2.51 13.35
N GLN A 30 5.28 3.45 13.23
CA GLN A 30 5.26 4.42 12.13
C GLN A 30 6.32 5.54 12.28
N LEU A 31 7.06 5.60 13.39
CA LEU A 31 8.22 6.50 13.52
C LEU A 31 9.36 6.14 12.58
N PHE A 32 9.50 4.87 12.24
CA PHE A 32 10.63 4.35 11.45
C PHE A 32 10.51 4.63 9.96
N TYR A 33 9.33 5.03 9.49
CA TYR A 33 9.05 5.19 8.08
C TYR A 33 9.02 6.67 7.68
N GLU A 34 9.53 6.91 6.47
CA GLU A 34 9.39 8.20 5.83
C GLU A 34 7.91 8.46 5.48
N ARG A 35 7.53 9.73 5.47
CA ARG A 35 6.18 10.21 5.19
C ARG A 35 6.31 11.56 4.46
N PRO A 36 5.26 12.06 3.78
CA PRO A 36 5.33 13.36 3.13
C PRO A 36 5.61 14.50 4.13
N ASN A 37 6.24 15.58 3.64
CA ASN A 37 6.46 16.84 4.37
C ASN A 37 7.15 16.69 5.75
N GLN A 38 8.08 15.75 5.90
CA GLN A 38 8.84 15.61 7.14
C GLN A 38 9.80 16.77 7.37
N SER A 39 9.92 17.19 8.63
CA SER A 39 10.97 18.12 9.04
C SER A 39 12.36 17.49 8.92
N PHE A 40 13.39 18.33 8.92
CA PHE A 40 14.79 17.90 8.89
C PHE A 40 15.12 16.90 10.02
N PHE A 41 14.72 17.22 11.25
CA PHE A 41 14.96 16.35 12.42
C PHE A 41 14.26 15.00 12.29
N ARG A 42 13.03 14.98 11.75
CA ARG A 42 12.30 13.73 11.52
C ARG A 42 12.98 12.89 10.44
N SER A 43 13.42 13.53 9.35
CA SER A 43 14.17 12.86 8.28
C SER A 43 15.47 12.26 8.81
N LEU A 44 16.19 12.98 9.68
CA LEU A 44 17.39 12.47 10.35
C LEU A 44 17.06 11.27 11.24
N LEU A 45 16.00 11.35 12.05
CA LEU A 45 15.56 10.25 12.90
C LEU A 45 15.22 9.00 12.07
N CYS A 46 14.47 9.13 10.97
CA CYS A 46 14.14 7.99 10.10
C CYS A 46 15.40 7.35 9.51
N ARG A 47 16.41 8.14 9.12
CA ARG A 47 17.70 7.61 8.65
C ARG A 47 18.45 6.86 9.75
N LEU A 48 18.50 7.41 10.97
CA LEU A 48 19.11 6.75 12.13
C LEU A 48 18.39 5.44 12.49
N MET A 49 17.07 5.40 12.34
CA MET A 49 16.24 4.21 12.59
C MET A 49 16.19 3.23 11.41
N SER A 50 16.89 3.51 10.30
CA SER A 50 16.88 2.63 9.13
C SER A 50 17.37 1.19 9.41
N PRO A 51 18.38 0.93 10.28
CA PRO A 51 18.77 -0.44 10.62
C PRO A 51 17.67 -1.17 11.41
N LEU A 52 16.95 -0.45 12.27
CA LEU A 52 15.83 -1.02 13.03
C LEU A 52 14.67 -1.38 12.09
N ARG A 53 14.34 -0.51 11.13
CA ARG A 53 13.36 -0.81 10.06
C ARG A 53 13.74 -2.06 9.27
N ALA A 54 15.02 -2.18 8.88
CA ALA A 54 15.52 -3.36 8.19
C ALA A 54 15.46 -4.61 9.09
N GLY A 55 15.76 -4.47 10.38
CA GLY A 55 15.66 -5.53 11.38
C GLY A 55 14.23 -6.04 11.55
N VAL A 56 13.23 -5.15 11.61
CA VAL A 56 11.81 -5.52 11.65
C VAL A 56 11.40 -6.28 10.39
N SER A 57 11.81 -5.80 9.21
CA SER A 57 11.56 -6.50 7.94
C SER A 57 12.16 -7.91 7.98
N LYS A 58 13.43 -8.05 8.35
CA LYS A 58 14.13 -9.35 8.44
C LYS A 58 13.54 -10.28 9.50
N PHE A 59 13.05 -9.74 10.61
CA PHE A 59 12.34 -10.52 11.62
C PHE A 59 11.07 -11.16 11.05
N ILE A 60 10.27 -10.38 10.30
CA ILE A 60 9.08 -10.90 9.63
C ILE A 60 9.46 -11.90 8.53
N GLU A 61 10.44 -11.58 7.69
CA GLU A 61 10.93 -12.47 6.62
C GLU A 61 11.39 -13.82 7.19
N SER A 62 12.08 -13.83 8.34
CA SER A 62 12.51 -15.07 8.99
C SER A 62 11.34 -15.96 9.41
N TYR A 63 10.26 -15.37 9.92
CA TYR A 63 9.04 -16.10 10.24
C TYR A 63 8.40 -16.68 8.99
N LEU A 64 8.29 -15.89 7.92
CA LEU A 64 7.64 -16.31 6.68
C LEU A 64 8.43 -17.44 6.00
N LEU A 65 9.75 -17.36 5.99
CA LEU A 65 10.63 -18.41 5.46
C LEU A 65 10.61 -19.69 6.31
N TRP A 66 10.46 -19.56 7.64
CA TRP A 66 10.30 -20.70 8.53
C TRP A 66 8.93 -21.36 8.40
N LYS A 67 7.87 -20.55 8.28
CA LYS A 67 6.48 -21.02 8.30
C LYS A 67 6.01 -21.54 6.95
N LEU A 68 6.46 -20.95 5.85
CA LEU A 68 5.98 -21.23 4.50
C LEU A 68 7.06 -21.93 3.65
N PRO A 69 6.68 -22.90 2.80
CA PRO A 69 7.61 -23.62 1.94
C PRO A 69 8.03 -22.79 0.69
N LEU A 70 8.32 -21.49 0.85
CA LEU A 70 8.63 -20.60 -0.29
C LEU A 70 9.83 -21.07 -1.09
N GLY A 71 10.88 -21.55 -0.42
CA GLY A 71 12.09 -22.08 -1.06
C GLY A 71 11.80 -23.32 -1.91
N LYS A 72 10.94 -24.23 -1.42
CA LYS A 72 10.54 -25.44 -2.15
C LYS A 72 9.91 -25.11 -3.50
N TYR A 73 9.13 -24.03 -3.57
CA TYR A 73 8.40 -23.63 -4.77
C TYR A 73 9.06 -22.49 -5.56
N GLY A 74 10.25 -22.03 -5.15
CA GLY A 74 10.91 -20.89 -5.79
C GLY A 74 10.12 -19.58 -5.69
N LEU A 75 9.36 -19.40 -4.60
CA LEU A 75 8.49 -18.25 -4.35
C LEU A 75 9.08 -17.25 -3.35
N THR A 76 10.35 -17.39 -2.98
CA THR A 76 11.04 -16.46 -2.07
C THR A 76 11.32 -15.12 -2.78
N PRO A 77 10.73 -14.00 -2.34
CA PRO A 77 11.01 -12.69 -2.92
C PRO A 77 12.46 -12.25 -2.68
N ASP A 78 13.00 -11.43 -3.59
CA ASP A 78 14.35 -10.86 -3.55
C ASP A 78 14.42 -9.47 -2.88
N HIS A 79 13.27 -8.88 -2.54
CA HIS A 79 13.19 -7.63 -1.76
C HIS A 79 12.83 -7.86 -0.29
N PRO A 80 13.11 -6.87 0.58
CA PRO A 80 12.65 -6.89 1.96
C PRO A 80 11.12 -6.78 2.08
N PHE A 81 10.53 -7.41 3.10
CA PHE A 81 9.09 -7.40 3.39
C PHE A 81 8.47 -6.00 3.42
N VAL A 82 9.21 -4.99 3.92
CA VAL A 82 8.73 -3.60 3.97
C VAL A 82 8.31 -3.06 2.60
N GLU A 83 8.91 -3.48 1.49
CA GLU A 83 8.56 -2.97 0.16
C GLU A 83 7.15 -3.40 -0.27
N ASP A 84 6.74 -4.62 0.07
CA ASP A 84 5.38 -5.11 -0.20
C ASP A 84 4.36 -4.50 0.74
N TYR A 85 4.72 -4.35 2.01
CA TYR A 85 3.86 -3.67 2.95
C TYR A 85 3.61 -2.22 2.50
N ALA A 86 4.67 -1.47 2.16
CA ALA A 86 4.61 -0.08 1.72
C ALA A 86 3.89 0.16 0.39
N SER A 87 3.79 -0.88 -0.46
CA SER A 87 3.09 -0.82 -1.73
C SER A 87 1.71 -1.47 -1.70
N CYS A 88 1.27 -1.96 -0.53
CA CYS A 88 0.02 -2.70 -0.37
C CYS A 88 -0.04 -3.95 -1.29
N GLN A 89 1.11 -4.51 -1.68
CA GLN A 89 1.22 -5.69 -2.55
C GLN A 89 1.39 -7.01 -1.76
N LEU A 90 1.33 -6.96 -0.43
CA LEU A 90 1.32 -8.17 0.39
C LEU A 90 0.06 -9.00 0.10
N ALA A 91 0.21 -10.32 0.02
CA ALA A 91 -0.91 -11.22 -0.22
C ALA A 91 -1.23 -12.04 1.04
N PHE A 92 -2.52 -12.16 1.37
CA PHE A 92 -2.97 -13.13 2.36
C PHE A 92 -3.10 -14.50 1.72
N LEU A 93 -2.49 -15.49 2.35
CA LEU A 93 -2.49 -16.85 1.85
C LEU A 93 -3.86 -17.50 2.13
N PRO A 94 -4.55 -18.04 1.11
CA PRO A 94 -5.73 -18.87 1.34
C PRO A 94 -5.39 -20.14 2.12
N GLU A 95 -6.33 -20.63 2.92
CA GLU A 95 -6.18 -21.92 3.61
C GLU A 95 -5.94 -23.05 2.60
N GLY A 96 -5.00 -23.95 2.93
CA GLY A 96 -4.67 -25.10 2.08
C GLY A 96 -3.92 -24.77 0.77
N PHE A 97 -3.49 -23.53 0.53
CA PHE A 97 -2.82 -23.14 -0.71
C PHE A 97 -1.57 -23.99 -1.01
N PHE A 98 -0.70 -24.21 -0.02
CA PHE A 98 0.48 -25.04 -0.20
C PHE A 98 0.16 -26.53 -0.17
N ASP A 99 -0.89 -26.96 0.53
CA ASP A 99 -1.35 -28.36 0.50
C ASP A 99 -1.82 -28.75 -0.92
N MET A 100 -2.48 -27.83 -1.63
CA MET A 100 -2.83 -28.03 -3.05
C MET A 100 -1.58 -28.10 -3.94
N ALA A 101 -0.55 -27.32 -3.62
CA ALA A 101 0.73 -27.40 -4.34
C ALA A 101 1.48 -28.71 -4.05
N ASP A 102 1.41 -29.23 -2.81
CA ASP A 102 1.97 -30.51 -2.40
C ASP A 102 1.30 -31.69 -3.13
N HIS A 103 -0.03 -31.63 -3.32
CA HIS A 103 -0.77 -32.60 -4.12
C HIS A 103 -0.61 -32.40 -5.64
N GLY A 104 0.19 -31.41 -6.08
CA GLY A 104 0.45 -31.14 -7.49
C GLY A 104 -0.73 -30.51 -8.26
N LEU A 105 -1.77 -30.07 -7.55
CA LEU A 105 -2.93 -29.36 -8.10
C LEU A 105 -2.57 -27.93 -8.51
N VAL A 106 -1.64 -27.31 -7.80
CA VAL A 106 -1.06 -26.01 -8.15
C VAL A 106 0.43 -26.19 -8.47
N ARG A 107 0.80 -25.85 -9.70
CA ARG A 107 2.21 -25.82 -10.13
C ARG A 107 2.64 -24.39 -10.40
N PHE A 108 3.76 -23.99 -9.84
CA PHE A 108 4.34 -22.67 -10.03
C PHE A 108 5.38 -22.71 -11.13
N LYS A 109 5.40 -21.67 -11.97
CA LYS A 109 6.48 -21.45 -12.93
C LYS A 109 6.84 -19.97 -12.95
N ARG A 110 8.14 -19.70 -12.81
CA ARG A 110 8.68 -18.34 -12.87
C ARG A 110 8.73 -17.89 -14.33
N ALA A 111 8.30 -16.65 -14.57
CA ALA A 111 8.34 -16.01 -15.89
C ALA A 111 8.69 -14.52 -15.74
N PRO A 112 9.87 -14.18 -15.18
CA PRO A 112 10.22 -12.80 -14.87
C PRO A 112 10.25 -11.91 -16.12
N ASP A 113 10.82 -12.43 -17.20
CA ASP A 113 11.09 -11.67 -18.43
C ASP A 113 9.80 -11.45 -19.23
N GLY A 114 9.00 -12.50 -19.41
CA GLY A 114 7.74 -12.37 -20.13
C GLY A 114 7.15 -13.72 -20.55
N TRP A 115 5.99 -13.61 -21.20
CA TRP A 115 5.29 -14.74 -21.80
C TRP A 115 4.31 -14.25 -22.87
N TRP A 116 3.93 -15.12 -23.81
CA TRP A 116 2.95 -14.87 -24.86
C TRP A 116 1.96 -16.03 -24.99
N LEU A 117 0.75 -15.73 -25.44
CA LEU A 117 -0.23 -16.77 -25.77
C LEU A 117 0.21 -17.53 -27.02
N SER A 118 -0.05 -18.84 -27.01
CA SER A 118 0.11 -19.73 -28.16
C SER A 118 -1.17 -20.52 -28.39
N GLU A 119 -1.24 -21.23 -29.51
CA GLU A 119 -2.42 -22.06 -29.85
C GLU A 119 -2.72 -23.15 -28.81
N ILE A 120 -1.70 -23.61 -28.08
CA ILE A 120 -1.81 -24.69 -27.09
C ILE A 120 -1.69 -24.22 -25.63
N GLY A 121 -1.58 -22.90 -25.40
CA GLY A 121 -1.44 -22.34 -24.06
C GLY A 121 -0.54 -21.10 -24.03
N VAL A 122 0.61 -21.22 -23.37
CA VAL A 122 1.55 -20.10 -23.13
C VAL A 122 2.98 -20.49 -23.47
N VAL A 123 3.73 -19.58 -24.08
CA VAL A 123 5.18 -19.70 -24.28
C VAL A 123 5.89 -18.65 -23.44
N LEU A 124 6.85 -19.08 -22.62
CA LEU A 124 7.68 -18.19 -21.83
C LEU A 124 8.80 -17.59 -22.70
N GLU A 125 9.41 -16.51 -22.23
CA GLU A 125 10.50 -15.84 -22.94
C GLU A 125 11.72 -16.72 -23.22
N ASP A 126 12.00 -17.70 -22.35
CA ASP A 126 13.05 -18.70 -22.53
C ASP A 126 12.70 -19.81 -23.56
N GLY A 127 11.56 -19.69 -24.23
CA GLY A 127 11.04 -20.66 -25.20
C GLY A 127 10.27 -21.82 -24.56
N THR A 128 10.15 -21.87 -23.24
CA THR A 128 9.46 -22.98 -22.58
C THR A 128 7.95 -22.90 -22.79
N GLY A 129 7.38 -23.96 -23.38
CA GLY A 129 5.93 -24.13 -23.50
C GLY A 129 5.26 -24.52 -22.17
N VAL A 130 4.06 -24.01 -21.95
CA VAL A 130 3.13 -24.39 -20.89
C VAL A 130 1.78 -24.64 -21.55
N GLU A 131 1.43 -25.91 -21.70
CA GLU A 131 0.13 -26.31 -22.24
C GLU A 131 -0.99 -25.92 -21.26
N ALA A 132 -2.07 -25.37 -21.79
CA ALA A 132 -3.24 -24.98 -21.02
C ALA A 132 -4.49 -24.92 -21.89
N ASP A 133 -5.58 -25.54 -21.43
CA ASP A 133 -6.90 -25.42 -22.07
C ASP A 133 -7.55 -24.05 -21.83
N LEU A 134 -7.22 -23.42 -20.69
CA LEU A 134 -7.77 -22.14 -20.27
C LEU A 134 -6.72 -21.29 -19.55
N VAL A 135 -6.67 -20.00 -19.91
CA VAL A 135 -5.77 -19.02 -19.30
C VAL A 135 -6.58 -17.97 -18.56
N PHE A 136 -6.42 -17.90 -17.23
CA PHE A 136 -7.01 -16.86 -16.39
C PHE A 136 -6.01 -15.71 -16.17
N LEU A 137 -6.35 -14.51 -16.64
CA LEU A 137 -5.54 -13.31 -16.44
C LEU A 137 -5.89 -12.63 -15.11
N ALA A 138 -5.30 -13.13 -14.03
CA ALA A 138 -5.40 -12.53 -12.69
C ALA A 138 -4.39 -11.38 -12.47
N THR A 139 -4.26 -10.46 -13.44
CA THR A 139 -3.21 -9.43 -13.51
C THR A 139 -3.58 -8.09 -12.85
N GLY A 140 -4.73 -8.02 -12.16
CA GLY A 140 -5.22 -6.80 -11.51
C GLY A 140 -6.05 -5.90 -12.44
N PHE A 141 -6.18 -4.62 -12.06
CA PHE A 141 -7.03 -3.64 -12.74
C PHE A 141 -6.32 -2.31 -12.94
N GLU A 142 -6.64 -1.63 -14.05
CA GLU A 142 -6.16 -0.28 -14.36
C GLU A 142 -7.28 0.73 -14.06
N GLY A 143 -7.35 1.16 -12.79
CA GLY A 143 -8.41 2.08 -12.33
C GLY A 143 -8.35 3.43 -13.04
N THR A 144 -7.15 3.95 -13.31
CA THR A 144 -6.99 5.28 -13.91
C THR A 144 -7.42 5.35 -15.37
N ASP A 145 -7.26 4.27 -16.13
CA ASP A 145 -7.69 4.24 -17.54
C ASP A 145 -9.20 4.30 -17.67
N LYS A 146 -9.93 3.62 -16.77
CA LYS A 146 -11.38 3.76 -16.66
C LYS A 146 -11.81 5.19 -16.34
N LEU A 147 -11.04 5.89 -15.48
CA LEU A 147 -11.32 7.30 -15.19
C LEU A 147 -11.04 8.21 -16.41
N ARG A 148 -10.01 7.91 -17.21
CA ARG A 148 -9.70 8.68 -18.43
C ARG A 148 -10.81 8.61 -19.47
N GLU A 149 -11.55 7.50 -19.53
CA GLU A 149 -12.67 7.31 -20.45
C GLU A 149 -13.88 8.17 -20.07
N VAL A 150 -14.13 8.38 -18.77
CA VAL A 150 -15.31 9.12 -18.30
C VAL A 150 -15.04 10.62 -18.10
N LEU A 151 -13.78 11.02 -17.89
CA LEU A 151 -13.45 12.43 -17.68
C LEU A 151 -13.32 13.22 -18.99
N PRO A 152 -13.88 14.44 -19.07
CA PRO A 152 -13.72 15.29 -20.23
C PRO A 152 -12.28 15.82 -20.34
N LYS A 153 -11.91 16.27 -21.55
CA LYS A 153 -10.70 17.10 -21.71
C LYS A 153 -10.92 18.47 -21.03
N PRO A 154 -9.91 19.08 -20.41
CA PRO A 154 -8.51 18.63 -20.33
C PRO A 154 -8.22 17.65 -19.17
N PHE A 155 -9.16 17.42 -18.26
CA PHE A 155 -8.93 16.74 -16.98
C PHE A 155 -8.45 15.29 -17.11
N ARG A 156 -8.88 14.56 -18.14
CA ARG A 156 -8.37 13.20 -18.39
C ARG A 156 -6.83 13.13 -18.53
N GLY A 157 -6.20 14.21 -19.01
CA GLY A 157 -4.75 14.30 -19.15
C GLY A 157 -4.00 14.56 -17.85
N LEU A 158 -4.73 14.83 -16.76
CA LEU A 158 -4.17 15.16 -15.45
C LEU A 158 -4.16 13.96 -14.49
N LEU A 159 -4.88 12.88 -14.81
CA LEU A 159 -5.11 11.75 -13.90
C LEU A 159 -3.88 10.93 -13.54
N VAL A 160 -2.82 10.99 -14.33
CA VAL A 160 -1.58 10.25 -14.08
C VAL A 160 -0.42 11.18 -14.36
N ASP A 161 0.47 11.32 -13.39
CA ASP A 161 1.73 12.04 -13.56
C ASP A 161 2.86 11.07 -13.99
N GLU A 162 4.09 11.57 -14.07
CA GLU A 162 5.27 10.77 -14.42
C GLU A 162 5.53 9.59 -13.45
N SER A 163 4.97 9.63 -12.23
CA SER A 163 5.10 8.59 -11.22
C SER A 163 4.17 7.39 -11.44
N SER A 164 3.26 7.47 -12.42
CA SER A 164 2.13 6.55 -12.60
C SER A 164 1.07 6.60 -11.48
N MET A 165 1.22 7.48 -10.48
CA MET A 165 0.21 7.72 -9.44
C MET A 165 -0.70 8.90 -9.81
N MET A 166 -1.95 8.85 -9.34
CA MET A 166 -2.86 9.99 -9.46
C MET A 166 -2.53 11.03 -8.38
N PRO A 167 -2.28 12.30 -8.74
CA PRO A 167 -1.85 13.30 -7.78
C PRO A 167 -3.04 13.80 -6.95
N LEU A 168 -3.23 13.20 -5.77
CA LEU A 168 -4.37 13.47 -4.89
C LEU A 168 -3.91 13.97 -3.52
N TYR A 169 -4.25 15.22 -3.20
CA TYR A 169 -4.11 15.76 -1.85
C TYR A 169 -5.02 14.99 -0.87
N HIS A 170 -4.43 14.50 0.23
CA HIS A 170 -5.06 13.56 1.17
C HIS A 170 -5.71 12.35 0.48
N GLY A 171 -5.17 11.93 -0.68
CA GLY A 171 -5.76 10.84 -1.44
C GLY A 171 -7.19 11.09 -1.91
N THR A 172 -7.64 12.36 -1.94
CA THR A 172 -9.04 12.72 -2.17
C THR A 172 -9.21 13.81 -3.23
N ILE A 173 -8.48 14.93 -3.14
CA ILE A 173 -8.66 16.08 -4.04
C ILE A 173 -7.53 16.15 -5.05
N HIS A 174 -7.86 16.21 -6.34
CA HIS A 174 -6.88 16.50 -7.36
C HIS A 174 -6.65 18.03 -7.45
N PRO A 175 -5.42 18.56 -7.24
CA PRO A 175 -5.19 20.01 -7.11
C PRO A 175 -5.58 20.84 -8.33
N LEU A 176 -5.63 20.22 -9.52
CA LEU A 176 -5.94 20.87 -10.79
C LEU A 176 -7.31 20.50 -11.39
N ILE A 177 -8.11 19.63 -10.74
CA ILE A 177 -9.45 19.29 -11.21
C ILE A 177 -10.45 19.91 -10.23
N PRO A 178 -11.16 20.98 -10.61
CA PRO A 178 -12.08 21.67 -9.72
C PRO A 178 -13.36 20.85 -9.50
N ASN A 179 -14.00 21.05 -8.34
CA ASN A 179 -15.34 20.52 -8.02
C ASN A 179 -15.47 18.98 -8.15
N MET A 180 -14.37 18.25 -7.94
CA MET A 180 -14.34 16.80 -8.03
C MET A 180 -13.47 16.22 -6.91
N ALA A 181 -13.96 15.13 -6.32
CA ALA A 181 -13.23 14.36 -5.32
C ALA A 181 -13.18 12.88 -5.73
N PHE A 182 -12.08 12.22 -5.39
CA PHE A 182 -11.81 10.83 -5.67
C PHE A 182 -11.71 10.08 -4.35
N VAL A 183 -12.70 9.25 -4.02
CA VAL A 183 -12.68 8.44 -2.79
C VAL A 183 -12.41 6.98 -3.13
N GLY A 184 -11.52 6.34 -2.38
CA GLY A 184 -11.17 4.93 -2.56
C GLY A 184 -10.03 4.67 -3.56
N PHE A 185 -9.31 5.70 -3.98
CA PHE A 185 -8.17 5.57 -4.90
C PHE A 185 -6.82 5.39 -4.20
N VAL A 186 -6.80 5.46 -2.87
CA VAL A 186 -5.61 5.22 -2.03
C VAL A 186 -5.79 3.92 -1.27
N GLU A 187 -4.77 3.08 -1.32
CA GLU A 187 -4.72 1.81 -0.60
C GLU A 187 -4.08 1.97 0.79
N SER A 188 -4.53 1.16 1.73
CA SER A 188 -3.97 1.06 3.07
C SER A 188 -4.14 -0.37 3.61
N ALA A 189 -3.75 -0.61 4.86
CA ALA A 189 -4.06 -1.88 5.53
C ALA A 189 -5.58 -2.14 5.66
N SER A 190 -6.42 -1.10 5.61
CA SER A 190 -7.89 -1.21 5.61
C SER A 190 -8.53 -0.10 4.78
N ASN A 191 -8.81 -0.41 3.51
CA ASN A 191 -9.37 0.55 2.55
C ASN A 191 -10.75 1.08 2.98
N LEU A 192 -11.55 0.26 3.67
CA LEU A 192 -12.87 0.69 4.17
C LEU A 192 -12.74 1.81 5.18
N HIS A 193 -11.88 1.64 6.18
CA HIS A 193 -11.65 2.65 7.22
C HIS A 193 -11.07 3.93 6.63
N THR A 194 -10.07 3.79 5.75
CA THR A 194 -9.43 4.91 5.06
C THR A 194 -10.43 5.69 4.18
N SER A 195 -11.36 5.00 3.51
CA SER A 195 -12.40 5.64 2.69
C SER A 195 -13.45 6.33 3.54
N GLU A 196 -13.85 5.74 4.68
CA GLU A 196 -14.78 6.36 5.62
C GLU A 196 -14.26 7.71 6.14
N LEU A 197 -12.99 7.75 6.57
CA LEU A 197 -12.36 8.99 7.03
C LEU A 197 -12.28 10.05 5.91
N ARG A 198 -11.98 9.63 4.68
CA ARG A 198 -11.98 10.51 3.50
C ARG A 198 -13.35 11.08 3.17
N CYS A 199 -14.41 10.27 3.27
CA CYS A 199 -15.79 10.77 3.14
C CYS A 199 -16.11 11.82 4.20
N ARG A 200 -15.70 11.62 5.45
CA ARG A 200 -15.94 12.57 6.55
C ARG A 200 -15.16 13.88 6.38
N TRP A 201 -13.90 13.78 5.97
CA TRP A 201 -13.08 14.96 5.65
C TRP A 201 -13.67 15.73 4.47
N LEU A 202 -14.11 15.03 3.41
CA LEU A 202 -14.79 15.64 2.27
C LEU A 202 -16.11 16.33 2.68
N ALA A 203 -16.90 15.71 3.55
CA ALA A 203 -18.12 16.34 4.09
C ALA A 203 -17.77 17.64 4.86
N GLY A 204 -16.73 17.61 5.70
CA GLY A 204 -16.25 18.81 6.40
C GLY A 204 -15.79 19.92 5.46
N LEU A 205 -15.13 19.57 4.35
CA LEU A 205 -14.76 20.52 3.29
C LEU A 205 -16.00 21.15 2.64
N LEU A 206 -16.99 20.33 2.27
CA LEU A 206 -18.23 20.80 1.64
C LEU A 206 -19.09 21.67 2.57
N GLU A 207 -19.01 21.42 3.88
CA GLU A 207 -19.66 22.24 4.91
C GLU A 207 -18.87 23.53 5.25
N GLY A 208 -17.68 23.74 4.65
CA GLY A 208 -16.84 24.90 4.92
C GLY A 208 -16.21 24.91 6.31
N ARG A 209 -16.03 23.74 6.95
CA ARG A 209 -15.36 23.64 8.25
C ARG A 209 -13.86 23.97 8.19
N PHE A 210 -13.27 23.79 7.01
CA PHE A 210 -11.89 24.17 6.69
C PHE A 210 -11.79 24.52 5.21
N GLU A 211 -10.71 25.21 4.85
CA GLU A 211 -10.39 25.52 3.46
C GLU A 211 -9.21 24.68 2.97
N LEU A 212 -9.21 24.34 1.68
CA LEU A 212 -8.05 23.71 1.07
C LEU A 212 -6.87 24.68 1.03
N PRO A 213 -5.63 24.20 1.19
CA PRO A 213 -4.46 25.02 0.98
C PRO A 213 -4.30 25.37 -0.50
N THR A 214 -3.37 26.25 -0.82
CA THR A 214 -3.11 26.66 -2.21
C THR A 214 -2.77 25.46 -3.10
N VAL A 215 -3.07 25.53 -4.39
CA VAL A 215 -2.71 24.50 -5.38
C VAL A 215 -1.23 24.13 -5.30
N GLN A 216 -0.35 25.13 -5.14
CA GLN A 216 1.09 24.89 -4.99
C GLN A 216 1.44 24.12 -3.71
N ALA A 217 0.73 24.35 -2.60
CA ALA A 217 0.93 23.60 -1.37
C ALA A 217 0.43 22.14 -1.51
N MET A 218 -0.73 21.94 -2.13
CA MET A 218 -1.25 20.60 -2.41
C MET A 218 -0.32 19.80 -3.34
N MET A 219 0.17 20.42 -4.42
CA MET A 219 1.12 19.78 -5.35
C MET A 219 2.44 19.40 -4.66
N ARG A 220 2.97 20.25 -3.77
CA ARG A 220 4.16 19.92 -2.98
C ARG A 220 3.91 18.74 -2.03
N HIS A 221 2.73 18.67 -1.43
CA HIS A 221 2.36 17.55 -0.58
C HIS A 221 2.35 16.23 -1.37
N VAL A 222 1.66 16.21 -2.51
CA VAL A 222 1.56 15.04 -3.39
C VAL A 222 2.94 14.60 -3.89
N ALA A 223 3.80 15.53 -4.30
CA ALA A 223 5.17 15.21 -4.71
C ALA A 223 5.96 14.55 -3.57
N GLY A 224 5.78 15.06 -2.33
CA GLY A 224 6.39 14.47 -1.14
C GLY A 224 5.90 13.05 -0.84
N GLU A 225 4.64 12.73 -1.11
CA GLU A 225 4.08 11.38 -0.99
C GLU A 225 4.72 10.43 -2.01
N ALA A 226 4.77 10.85 -3.28
CA ALA A 226 5.38 10.08 -4.35
C ALA A 226 6.88 9.81 -4.07
N ASP A 227 7.62 10.80 -3.57
CA ASP A 227 9.03 10.65 -3.23
C ASP A 227 9.29 9.78 -2.00
N ALA A 228 8.43 9.84 -0.98
CA ALA A 228 8.49 8.93 0.15
C ALA A 228 8.22 7.49 -0.30
N MET A 229 7.26 7.29 -1.21
CA MET A 229 6.92 5.97 -1.73
C MET A 229 8.05 5.38 -2.58
N ARG A 230 8.60 6.13 -3.53
CA ARG A 230 9.74 5.70 -4.38
C ARG A 230 10.97 5.31 -3.57
N ARG A 231 11.24 6.00 -2.45
CA ARG A 231 12.36 5.67 -1.55
C ARG A 231 12.10 4.43 -0.70
N THR A 232 10.84 4.06 -0.51
CA THR A 232 10.45 2.95 0.37
C THR A 232 10.27 1.64 -0.40
N THR A 233 9.76 1.69 -1.64
CA THR A 233 9.41 0.50 -2.42
C THR A 233 9.62 0.71 -3.92
N ARG A 234 10.08 -0.32 -4.61
CA ARG A 234 10.12 -0.37 -6.08
C ARG A 234 8.74 -0.51 -6.72
N PHE A 235 7.72 -0.88 -5.96
CA PHE A 235 6.33 -1.05 -6.43
C PHE A 235 5.49 0.23 -6.22
N TYR A 236 6.03 1.38 -6.64
CA TYR A 236 5.42 2.70 -6.37
C TYR A 236 4.30 3.11 -7.34
N ARG A 237 3.82 2.21 -8.22
CA ARG A 237 2.81 2.55 -9.24
C ARG A 237 1.41 2.79 -8.67
N ARG A 238 1.12 2.31 -7.46
CA ARG A 238 -0.18 2.48 -6.78
C ARG A 238 0.01 3.35 -5.56
N HIS A 239 -0.91 4.26 -5.26
CA HIS A 239 -0.79 5.05 -4.04
C HIS A 239 -1.16 4.20 -2.82
N CYS A 240 -0.19 3.90 -1.96
CA CYS A 240 -0.39 3.19 -0.70
C CYS A 240 0.19 3.98 0.48
N ILE A 241 -0.57 4.09 1.56
CA ILE A 241 -0.21 4.84 2.78
C ILE A 241 0.06 3.93 3.99
N SER A 242 0.18 2.61 3.79
CA SER A 242 0.21 1.61 4.86
C SER A 242 1.27 1.85 5.94
N THR A 243 2.44 2.41 5.57
CA THR A 243 3.58 2.69 6.47
C THR A 243 3.43 3.97 7.30
N TYR A 244 2.53 4.87 6.92
CA TYR A 244 2.28 6.14 7.61
C TYR A 244 0.79 6.47 7.76
N SER A 245 -0.07 5.46 7.73
CA SER A 245 -1.53 5.58 7.73
C SER A 245 -2.10 6.35 8.93
N ILE A 246 -1.46 6.28 10.10
CA ILE A 246 -1.87 7.05 11.29
C ILE A 246 -1.61 8.53 11.05
N HIS A 247 -0.46 8.87 10.47
CA HIS A 247 -0.12 10.25 10.14
C HIS A 247 -1.03 10.84 9.05
N ASP A 248 -1.36 10.06 8.02
CA ASP A 248 -2.37 10.48 7.03
C ASP A 248 -3.69 10.80 7.72
N SER A 249 -4.17 9.88 8.55
CA SER A 249 -5.42 10.03 9.29
C SER A 249 -5.39 11.23 10.26
N ASP A 250 -4.25 11.49 10.90
CA ASP A 250 -4.06 12.66 11.77
C ASP A 250 -4.15 13.96 10.99
N GLY A 251 -3.56 14.04 9.79
CA GLY A 251 -3.66 15.22 8.93
C GLY A 251 -5.11 15.56 8.61
N MET A 252 -5.88 14.55 8.23
CA MET A 252 -7.31 14.71 7.95
C MET A 252 -8.11 15.11 9.20
N CYS A 253 -7.76 14.56 10.38
CA CYS A 253 -8.39 14.95 11.64
C CYS A 253 -8.04 16.39 12.02
N ALA A 254 -6.80 16.82 11.80
CA ALA A 254 -6.33 18.16 12.11
C ALA A 254 -7.05 19.22 11.27
N ASP A 255 -7.25 18.97 9.97
CA ASP A 255 -8.05 19.84 9.09
C ASP A 255 -9.48 20.01 9.63
N LEU A 256 -10.08 18.92 10.14
CA LEU A 256 -11.39 18.92 10.78
C LEU A 256 -11.40 19.53 12.20
N SER A 257 -10.29 20.09 12.68
CA SER A 257 -10.11 20.54 14.07
C SER A 257 -10.45 19.46 15.11
N SER A 258 -10.33 18.19 14.73
CA SER A 258 -10.57 17.03 15.59
C SER A 258 -9.28 16.63 16.29
N ALA A 259 -9.40 15.97 17.45
CA ALA A 259 -8.24 15.44 18.15
C ALA A 259 -7.45 14.47 17.25
N THR A 260 -6.14 14.67 17.15
CA THR A 260 -5.23 13.72 16.47
C THR A 260 -4.79 12.63 17.43
N HIS A 261 -4.70 12.95 18.72
CA HIS A 261 -4.45 11.96 19.76
C HIS A 261 -5.76 11.32 20.19
N ARG A 262 -5.79 9.99 20.22
CA ARG A 262 -7.04 9.21 20.33
C ARG A 262 -7.03 8.22 21.48
N LYS A 263 -5.88 7.99 22.11
CA LYS A 263 -5.74 7.10 23.26
C LYS A 263 -5.71 7.92 24.56
N THR A 264 -5.99 7.25 25.67
CA THR A 264 -6.19 7.90 26.97
C THR A 264 -4.89 8.40 27.60
N ASN A 265 -3.74 7.80 27.27
CA ASN A 265 -2.44 8.18 27.80
C ASN A 265 -1.31 8.01 26.77
N TRP A 266 -0.16 8.62 27.04
CA TRP A 266 0.97 8.65 26.12
C TRP A 266 1.57 7.26 25.79
N ILE A 267 1.51 6.30 26.72
CA ILE A 267 2.01 4.93 26.48
C ILE A 267 1.09 4.24 25.46
N SER A 268 -0.22 4.29 25.70
CA SER A 268 -1.21 3.74 24.78
C SER A 268 -1.19 4.44 23.43
N GLU A 269 -0.98 5.75 23.40
CA GLU A 269 -0.84 6.55 22.18
C GLU A 269 0.33 6.05 21.32
N LEU A 270 1.46 5.69 21.95
CA LEU A 270 2.64 5.19 21.25
C LEU A 270 2.53 3.73 20.81
N PHE A 271 2.04 2.85 21.69
CA PHE A 271 2.20 1.39 21.54
C PHE A 271 0.91 0.61 21.31
N ALA A 272 -0.27 1.20 21.56
CA ALA A 272 -1.53 0.54 21.25
C ALA A 272 -1.85 0.62 19.75
N PRO A 273 -2.57 -0.37 19.19
CA PRO A 273 -2.96 -0.33 17.79
C PRO A 273 -3.96 0.79 17.53
N TYR A 274 -3.78 1.49 16.41
CA TYR A 274 -4.80 2.38 15.84
C TYR A 274 -5.77 1.55 15.02
N ASN A 275 -7.06 1.67 15.33
CA ASN A 275 -8.10 0.94 14.63
C ASN A 275 -9.32 1.83 14.40
N LYS A 276 -10.31 1.32 13.65
CA LYS A 276 -11.53 2.05 13.30
C LYS A 276 -12.31 2.61 14.49
N GLU A 277 -12.26 1.94 15.66
CA GLU A 277 -12.97 2.37 16.86
C GLU A 277 -12.42 3.70 17.40
N ASP A 278 -11.12 3.96 17.21
CA ASP A 278 -10.48 5.21 17.64
C ASP A 278 -10.96 6.44 16.86
N TYR A 279 -11.56 6.20 15.69
CA TYR A 279 -12.08 7.24 14.80
C TYR A 279 -13.60 7.35 14.86
N LYS A 280 -14.30 6.49 15.61
CA LYS A 280 -15.73 6.67 15.85
C LYS A 280 -15.93 8.02 16.53
N GLN A 281 -16.68 8.90 15.88
CA GLN A 281 -17.05 10.18 16.47
C GLN A 281 -17.92 9.94 17.70
N GLN A 282 -17.60 10.65 18.78
CA GLN A 282 -18.56 10.99 19.84
C GLN A 282 -19.46 12.12 19.34
#